data_AF-A0A3N6MBC6-F1
#
_entry.id   AF-A0A3N6MBC6-F1
#
_cell.length_a   1.000
_cell.length_b   1.000
_cell.length_c   1.000
_cell.angle_alpha   90.00
_cell.angle_beta   90.00
_cell.angle_gamma   90.00
#
_symmetry.space_group_name_H-M   'P 1'
#
loop_
_entity.id
_entity.type
_entity.pdbx_description
1 polymer ?
#
loop_
_entity_poly.entity_id
_entity_poly.type
_entity_poly.pdbx_seq_one_letter_code
_entity_poly.pdbx_strand_id
1 'polypeptide(L)'
;MHHDYPSDWDERRKRVYRRDNYACGNCGVRGGPRGTHQLEAHHIVPLAKGGTNDIENLRTLCYDCHTAIHNDSAYAPTRTDSRGSDGDLEELGPYSFLGAIVFSIMFVLTILVEMTALFWVGIVAIVVGVIADVCLEEKETGPGVTVERD
;
A
#
# COMPACT_ATOMS: atom_id res chain seq x y z
N MET A 1 -8.11 -44.92 16.09
CA MET A 1 -7.74 -44.57 14.70
C MET A 1 -9.03 -44.60 13.89
N HIS A 2 -9.44 -43.46 13.33
CA HIS A 2 -10.77 -43.30 12.69
C HIS A 2 -10.76 -44.00 11.32
N HIS A 3 -11.51 -45.09 11.19
CA HIS A 3 -11.58 -45.97 10.02
C HIS A 3 -12.64 -45.53 8.98
N ASP A 4 -13.17 -44.31 9.07
CA ASP A 4 -14.38 -43.90 8.33
C ASP A 4 -14.12 -42.91 7.19
N TYR A 5 -12.85 -42.68 6.85
CA TYR A 5 -12.49 -41.79 5.74
C TYR A 5 -12.31 -42.57 4.43
N PRO A 6 -12.90 -42.09 3.33
CA PRO A 6 -12.71 -42.70 2.02
C PRO A 6 -11.27 -42.51 1.54
N SER A 7 -10.81 -43.37 0.63
CA SER A 7 -9.43 -43.33 0.11
C SER A 7 -9.06 -42.02 -0.60
N ASP A 8 -10.05 -41.24 -1.04
CA ASP A 8 -9.91 -39.95 -1.71
C ASP A 8 -9.99 -38.74 -0.75
N TRP A 9 -9.98 -38.96 0.57
CA TRP A 9 -10.13 -37.91 1.58
C TRP A 9 -9.15 -36.73 1.40
N ASP A 10 -7.90 -37.03 1.08
CA ASP A 10 -6.86 -36.03 0.82
C ASP A 10 -7.22 -35.10 -0.35
N GLU A 11 -7.86 -35.62 -1.39
CA GLU A 11 -8.32 -34.83 -2.52
C GLU A 11 -9.54 -33.99 -2.14
N ARG A 12 -10.50 -34.58 -1.42
CA ARG A 12 -11.72 -33.92 -0.94
C ARG A 12 -11.38 -32.70 -0.09
N ARG A 13 -10.54 -32.87 0.96
CA ARG A 13 -10.15 -31.75 1.84
C ARG A 13 -9.47 -30.63 1.07
N LYS A 14 -8.56 -30.95 0.13
CA LYS A 14 -7.87 -29.95 -0.69
C LYS A 14 -8.85 -29.21 -1.61
N ARG A 15 -9.90 -29.88 -2.11
CA ARG A 15 -10.95 -29.26 -2.91
C ARG A 15 -11.79 -28.29 -2.09
N VAL A 16 -12.14 -28.65 -0.86
CA VAL A 16 -12.82 -27.78 0.10
C VAL A 16 -11.99 -26.53 0.40
N TYR A 17 -10.68 -26.69 0.64
CA TYR A 17 -9.77 -25.55 0.88
C TYR A 17 -9.73 -24.61 -0.32
N ARG A 18 -9.64 -25.15 -1.55
CA ARG A 18 -9.66 -24.32 -2.77
C ARG A 18 -10.99 -23.59 -2.94
N ARG A 19 -12.13 -24.26 -2.73
CA ARG A 19 -13.47 -23.67 -2.78
C ARG A 19 -13.60 -22.49 -1.83
N ASP A 20 -13.09 -22.64 -0.61
CA ASP A 20 -13.17 -21.63 0.44
C ASP A 20 -12.04 -20.59 0.35
N ASN A 21 -11.35 -20.53 -0.79
CA ASN A 21 -10.24 -19.61 -1.04
C ASN A 21 -9.09 -19.73 -0.02
N TYR A 22 -8.91 -20.91 0.60
CA TYR A 22 -8.01 -21.18 1.72
C TYR A 22 -8.26 -20.29 2.95
N ALA A 23 -9.49 -19.79 3.12
CA ALA A 23 -9.89 -18.97 4.26
C ALA A 23 -10.73 -19.78 5.25
N CYS A 24 -10.46 -19.58 6.54
CA CYS A 24 -11.28 -20.12 7.62
C CYS A 24 -12.71 -19.56 7.53
N GLY A 25 -13.70 -20.44 7.50
CA GLY A 25 -15.10 -20.06 7.41
C GLY A 25 -15.65 -19.32 8.62
N ASN A 26 -14.95 -19.30 9.76
CA ASN A 26 -15.33 -18.57 10.96
C ASN A 26 -14.58 -17.23 11.10
N CYS A 27 -13.27 -17.27 11.31
CA CYS A 27 -12.47 -16.06 11.58
C CYS A 27 -11.84 -15.42 10.32
N GLY A 28 -11.91 -16.07 9.16
CA GLY A 28 -11.39 -15.53 7.90
C GLY A 28 -9.87 -15.57 7.71
N VAL A 29 -9.09 -16.08 8.68
CA VAL A 29 -7.64 -16.27 8.49
C VAL A 29 -7.35 -17.20 7.33
N ARG A 30 -6.22 -16.99 6.67
CA ARG A 30 -5.83 -17.80 5.52
C ARG A 30 -4.74 -18.79 5.88
N GLY A 31 -4.73 -19.92 5.19
CA GLY A 31 -3.72 -20.95 5.37
C GLY A 31 -3.19 -21.52 4.06
N GLY A 32 -2.32 -22.53 4.16
CA GLY A 32 -1.74 -23.20 3.00
C GLY A 32 -1.02 -22.23 2.05
N PRO A 33 -1.32 -22.23 0.74
CA PRO A 33 -0.67 -21.31 -0.21
C PRO A 33 -1.03 -19.83 -0.05
N ARG A 34 -1.97 -19.47 0.85
CA ARG A 34 -2.49 -18.09 0.99
C ARG A 34 -2.35 -17.51 2.39
N GLY A 35 -1.65 -18.21 3.28
CA GLY A 35 -1.40 -17.76 4.65
C GLY A 35 -0.69 -18.84 5.46
N THR A 36 -0.35 -18.51 6.70
CA THR A 36 0.50 -19.34 7.57
C THR A 36 -0.28 -20.32 8.44
N HIS A 37 -1.60 -20.15 8.54
CA HIS A 37 -2.42 -20.97 9.43
C HIS A 37 -2.66 -22.39 8.90
N GLN A 38 -2.74 -23.35 9.82
CA GLN A 38 -3.14 -24.72 9.52
C GLN A 38 -4.66 -24.78 9.27
N LEU A 39 -5.06 -25.41 8.16
CA LEU A 39 -6.46 -25.59 7.77
C LEU A 39 -6.91 -27.04 7.89
N GLU A 40 -8.14 -27.22 8.38
CA GLU A 40 -8.80 -28.50 8.59
C GLU A 40 -10.19 -28.49 7.93
N ALA A 41 -10.61 -29.64 7.38
CA ALA A 41 -11.93 -29.82 6.81
C ALA A 41 -12.88 -30.33 7.90
N HIS A 42 -13.77 -29.46 8.36
CA HIS A 42 -14.73 -29.76 9.42
C HIS A 42 -16.08 -30.19 8.84
N HIS A 43 -16.67 -31.25 9.39
CA HIS A 43 -18.03 -31.68 9.02
C HIS A 43 -19.08 -30.77 9.66
N ILE A 44 -19.95 -30.17 8.84
CA ILE A 44 -21.06 -29.32 9.30
C ILE A 44 -22.06 -30.16 10.11
N VAL A 45 -22.47 -31.31 9.57
CA VAL A 45 -23.17 -32.35 10.31
C VAL A 45 -22.15 -33.44 10.66
N PRO A 46 -21.91 -33.73 11.95
CA PRO A 46 -20.97 -34.77 12.36
C PRO A 46 -21.33 -36.15 11.78
N LEU A 47 -20.31 -36.97 11.46
CA LEU A 47 -20.52 -38.34 10.97
C LEU A 47 -21.36 -39.18 11.95
N ALA A 48 -21.12 -39.03 13.26
CA ALA A 48 -21.90 -39.71 14.30
C ALA A 48 -23.39 -39.33 14.33
N LYS A 49 -23.78 -38.21 13.70
CA LYS A 49 -25.16 -37.75 13.56
C LYS A 49 -25.72 -37.95 12.14
N GLY A 50 -25.08 -38.80 11.33
CA GLY A 50 -25.50 -39.11 9.97
C GLY A 50 -24.99 -38.13 8.90
N GLY A 51 -23.98 -37.31 9.21
CA GLY A 51 -23.31 -36.49 8.20
C GLY A 51 -22.51 -37.33 7.19
N THR A 52 -22.21 -36.74 6.03
CA THR A 52 -21.43 -37.40 4.96
C THR A 52 -20.03 -36.79 4.81
N ASN A 53 -19.14 -37.49 4.10
CA ASN A 53 -17.83 -36.97 3.67
C ASN A 53 -17.91 -36.19 2.34
N ASP A 54 -19.10 -35.74 1.95
CA ASP A 54 -19.30 -34.96 0.74
C ASP A 54 -18.85 -33.53 0.94
N ILE A 55 -18.37 -32.89 -0.13
CA ILE A 55 -17.77 -31.55 -0.09
C ILE A 55 -18.75 -30.52 0.47
N GLU A 56 -20.04 -30.72 0.23
CA GLU A 56 -21.16 -29.89 0.69
C GLU A 56 -21.33 -29.94 2.21
N ASN A 57 -20.98 -31.07 2.86
CA ASN A 57 -21.00 -31.22 4.31
C ASN A 57 -19.67 -30.80 4.96
N LEU A 58 -18.70 -30.31 4.19
CA LEU A 58 -17.39 -29.90 4.68
C LEU A 58 -17.20 -28.38 4.63
N ARG A 59 -16.55 -27.83 5.64
CA ARG A 59 -16.17 -26.42 5.73
C ARG A 59 -14.70 -26.30 6.13
N THR A 60 -13.98 -25.37 5.50
CA THR A 60 -12.61 -25.05 5.90
C THR A 60 -12.61 -24.26 7.20
N LEU A 61 -11.90 -24.73 8.22
CA LEU A 61 -11.63 -24.00 9.47
C LEU A 61 -10.13 -23.98 9.75
N CYS A 62 -9.65 -22.94 10.44
CA CYS A 62 -8.31 -22.98 11.02
C CYS A 62 -8.29 -23.89 12.25
N TYR A 63 -7.10 -24.36 12.63
CA TYR A 63 -6.90 -25.23 13.81
C TYR A 63 -7.58 -24.68 15.08
N ASP A 64 -7.45 -23.39 15.36
CA ASP A 64 -8.03 -22.77 16.58
C ASP A 64 -9.56 -22.79 16.56
N CYS A 65 -10.16 -22.43 15.42
CA CYS A 65 -11.62 -22.48 15.25
C CYS A 65 -12.14 -23.92 15.30
N HIS A 66 -11.41 -24.86 14.70
CA HIS A 66 -11.80 -26.27 14.71
C HIS A 66 -11.75 -26.85 16.13
N THR A 67 -10.69 -26.54 16.88
CA THR A 67 -10.52 -26.96 18.27
C THR A 67 -11.60 -26.36 19.17
N ALA A 68 -11.95 -25.09 18.97
CA ALA A 68 -13.00 -24.43 19.74
C ALA A 68 -14.39 -25.07 19.61
N ILE A 69 -14.67 -25.76 18.50
CA ILE A 69 -15.92 -26.51 18.32
C ILE A 69 -15.93 -27.81 19.13
N HIS A 70 -14.75 -28.43 19.30
CA HIS A 70 -14.61 -29.71 19.99
C HIS A 70 -14.25 -29.58 21.47
N ASN A 71 -13.93 -28.37 21.93
CA ASN A 71 -13.55 -28.09 23.30
C ASN A 71 -14.42 -26.94 23.84
N ASP A 72 -15.36 -27.28 24.73
CA ASP A 72 -16.29 -26.33 25.36
C ASP A 72 -15.60 -25.19 26.13
N SER A 73 -14.32 -25.36 26.49
CA SER A 73 -13.51 -24.34 27.17
C SER A 73 -12.68 -23.46 26.24
N ALA A 74 -12.61 -23.78 24.95
CA ALA A 74 -11.77 -23.06 23.99
C ALA A 74 -12.54 -21.91 23.32
N TYR A 75 -11.89 -20.74 23.25
CA TYR A 75 -12.44 -19.56 22.60
C TYR A 75 -12.27 -19.65 21.08
N ALA A 76 -13.37 -19.57 20.33
CA ALA A 76 -13.31 -19.49 18.87
C ALA A 76 -12.89 -18.06 18.46
N PRO A 77 -11.76 -17.87 17.76
CA PRO A 77 -11.35 -16.53 17.36
C PRO A 77 -12.37 -15.95 16.37
N THR A 78 -12.66 -14.67 16.51
CA THR A 78 -13.47 -13.92 15.54
C THR A 78 -12.59 -13.23 14.51
N ARG A 79 -13.18 -12.72 13.41
CA ARG A 79 -12.44 -11.99 12.38
C ARG A 79 -11.69 -10.76 12.89
N THR A 80 -12.10 -10.21 14.04
CA THR A 80 -11.41 -9.10 14.69
C THR A 80 -10.26 -9.55 15.57
N ASP A 81 -10.34 -10.74 16.17
CA ASP A 81 -9.28 -11.29 17.02
C ASP A 81 -8.10 -11.81 16.21
N SER A 82 -8.34 -12.23 14.96
CA SER A 82 -7.32 -12.68 14.02
C SER A 82 -6.52 -11.55 13.35
N ARG A 83 -6.78 -10.27 13.67
CA ARG A 83 -5.94 -9.13 13.22
C ARG A 83 -4.69 -8.92 14.09
N GLY A 84 -4.11 -10.00 14.60
CA GLY A 84 -2.99 -9.93 15.53
C GLY A 84 -1.96 -11.02 15.31
N SER A 85 -1.18 -10.95 14.23
CA SER A 85 0.25 -11.33 14.15
C SER A 85 0.78 -11.43 12.71
N ASP A 86 -0.08 -11.42 11.69
CA ASP A 86 0.39 -11.31 10.31
C ASP A 86 0.62 -9.83 10.01
N GLY A 87 1.85 -9.49 9.67
CA GLY A 87 2.25 -8.13 9.34
C GLY A 87 1.42 -7.58 8.19
N ASP A 88 0.43 -6.74 8.52
CA ASP A 88 -0.18 -5.76 7.61
C ASP A 88 0.83 -4.62 7.29
N LEU A 89 2.05 -4.99 6.92
CA LEU A 89 3.06 -4.12 6.32
C LEU A 89 3.67 -4.74 5.06
N GLU A 90 2.97 -5.66 4.40
CA GLU A 90 3.29 -6.07 3.03
C GLU A 90 2.31 -5.49 2.01
N GLU A 91 2.01 -4.19 2.13
CA GLU A 91 1.58 -3.38 0.98
C GLU A 91 1.95 -1.89 1.11
N LEU A 92 3.12 -1.59 1.67
CA LEU A 92 3.83 -0.35 1.37
C LEU A 92 5.23 -0.74 0.94
N GLY A 93 5.35 -1.09 -0.34
CA GLY A 93 6.65 -1.37 -0.98
C GLY A 93 7.67 -0.25 -0.76
N PRO A 94 8.93 -0.41 -1.20
CA PRO A 94 10.07 0.49 -0.94
C PRO A 94 9.87 1.96 -1.37
N TYR A 95 8.73 2.29 -1.97
CA TYR A 95 8.29 3.61 -2.38
C TYR A 95 7.92 4.56 -1.24
N SER A 96 7.79 4.13 0.02
CA SER A 96 7.55 5.09 1.12
C SER A 96 8.82 5.88 1.48
N PHE A 97 9.98 5.21 1.57
CA PHE A 97 11.26 5.85 1.89
C PHE A 97 11.91 6.46 0.64
N LEU A 98 11.92 5.73 -0.48
CA LEU A 98 12.40 6.29 -1.75
C LEU A 98 11.47 7.39 -2.28
N GLY A 99 10.15 7.27 -2.08
CA GLY A 99 9.21 8.31 -2.48
C GLY A 99 9.36 9.59 -1.67
N ALA A 100 9.56 9.49 -0.35
CA ALA A 100 9.85 10.65 0.49
C ALA A 100 11.17 11.33 0.11
N ILE A 101 12.22 10.55 -0.19
CA ILE A 101 13.51 11.06 -0.65
C ILE A 101 13.38 11.71 -2.03
N VAL A 102 12.75 11.04 -3.00
CA VAL A 102 12.53 11.57 -4.36
C VAL A 102 11.66 12.83 -4.32
N PHE A 103 10.60 12.84 -3.50
CA PHE A 103 9.75 14.02 -3.32
C PHE A 103 10.52 15.18 -2.68
N SER A 104 11.33 14.91 -1.66
CA SER A 104 12.17 15.93 -1.02
C SER A 104 13.23 16.48 -1.97
N ILE A 105 13.87 15.61 -2.77
CA ILE A 105 14.85 16.00 -3.79
C ILE A 105 14.17 16.83 -4.88
N MET A 106 13.02 16.39 -5.40
CA MET A 106 12.27 17.14 -6.42
C MET A 106 11.84 18.51 -5.90
N PHE A 107 11.34 18.58 -4.67
CA PHE A 107 10.93 19.84 -4.03
C PHE A 107 12.10 20.81 -3.85
N VAL A 108 13.25 20.33 -3.36
CA VAL A 108 14.46 21.15 -3.19
C VAL A 108 15.01 21.61 -4.54
N LEU A 109 15.04 20.73 -5.55
CA LEU A 109 15.49 21.09 -6.90
C LEU A 109 14.59 22.14 -7.54
N THR A 110 13.27 22.03 -7.40
CA THR A 110 12.33 23.04 -7.88
C THR A 110 12.58 24.40 -7.24
N ILE A 111 12.74 24.45 -5.92
CA ILE A 111 13.06 25.71 -5.20
C ILE A 111 14.38 26.31 -5.69
N LEU A 112 15.42 25.49 -5.87
CA LEU A 112 16.72 25.99 -6.36
C LEU A 112 16.62 26.56 -7.78
N VAL A 113 15.85 25.93 -8.67
CA VAL A 113 15.62 26.44 -10.03
C VAL A 113 14.85 27.77 -10.00
N GLU A 114 13.82 27.89 -9.17
CA GLU A 114 13.05 29.13 -9.05
C GLU A 114 13.89 30.28 -8.46
N MET A 115 14.65 30.00 -7.40
CA MET A 115 15.51 31.01 -6.75
C MET A 115 16.62 31.51 -7.67
N THR A 116 17.18 30.66 -8.53
CA THR A 116 18.17 31.08 -9.54
C THR A 116 17.52 31.90 -10.66
N ALA A 117 16.32 31.53 -11.10
CA ALA A 117 15.59 32.29 -12.12
C ALA A 117 15.27 33.72 -11.64
N LEU A 118 14.76 33.86 -10.40
CA LEU A 118 14.47 35.18 -9.82
C LEU A 118 15.73 36.02 -9.62
N PHE A 119 16.84 35.40 -9.25
CA PHE A 119 18.13 36.09 -9.13
C PHE A 119 18.60 36.66 -10.48
N TRP A 120 18.52 35.88 -11.57
CA TRP A 120 18.90 36.36 -12.90
C TRP A 120 17.94 37.42 -13.45
N VAL A 121 16.64 37.31 -13.19
CA VAL A 121 15.66 38.35 -13.54
C VAL A 121 16.01 39.67 -12.82
N GLY A 122 16.36 39.60 -11.53
CA GLY A 122 16.82 40.76 -10.77
C GLY A 122 18.09 41.40 -11.34
N ILE A 123 19.09 40.59 -11.70
CA ILE A 123 20.32 41.09 -12.35
C ILE A 123 20.00 41.80 -13.66
N VAL A 124 19.19 41.20 -14.52
CA VAL A 124 18.81 41.82 -15.80
C VAL A 124 18.08 43.14 -15.58
N ALA A 125 17.17 43.21 -14.61
CA ALA A 125 16.46 44.44 -14.28
C ALA A 125 17.42 45.56 -13.80
N ILE A 126 18.41 45.23 -12.96
CA ILE A 126 19.42 46.18 -12.49
C ILE A 126 20.28 46.68 -13.66
N VAL A 127 20.78 45.76 -14.50
CA VAL A 127 21.63 46.13 -15.64
C VAL A 127 20.87 47.01 -16.63
N VAL A 128 19.63 46.66 -16.96
CA VAL A 128 18.77 47.47 -17.83
C VAL A 128 18.49 48.85 -17.20
N GLY A 129 18.25 48.90 -15.88
CA GLY A 129 18.08 50.16 -15.15
C GLY A 129 19.31 51.06 -15.24
N VAL A 130 20.50 50.52 -14.96
CA VAL A 130 21.76 51.26 -15.07
C VAL A 130 22.00 51.76 -16.50
N ILE A 131 21.75 50.93 -17.50
CA ILE A 131 21.88 51.34 -18.92
C ILE A 131 20.88 52.46 -19.24
N ALA A 132 19.64 52.35 -18.79
CA ALA A 132 18.63 53.38 -19.01
C ALA A 132 19.03 54.71 -18.36
N ASP A 133 19.54 54.68 -17.12
CA ASP A 133 20.01 55.87 -16.42
C ASP A 133 21.19 56.53 -17.16
N VAL A 134 22.18 55.74 -17.61
CA VAL A 134 23.31 56.24 -18.43
C VAL A 134 22.81 56.87 -19.73
N CYS A 135 21.87 56.22 -20.43
CA CYS A 135 21.31 56.77 -21.67
C CYS A 135 20.48 58.04 -21.46
N LEU A 136 19.85 58.20 -20.29
CA LEU A 136 19.14 59.44 -19.93
C LEU A 136 20.13 60.57 -19.64
N GLU A 137 21.22 60.29 -18.92
CA GLU A 137 22.24 61.29 -18.60
C GLU A 137 22.99 61.77 -19.86
N GLU A 138 23.25 60.90 -20.83
CA GLU A 138 23.78 61.30 -22.14
C GLU A 138 22.79 62.18 -22.94
N LYS A 139 21.47 61.97 -22.79
CA LYS A 139 20.47 62.81 -23.44
C LYS A 139 20.38 64.21 -22.82
N GLU A 140 20.57 64.34 -21.51
CA GLU A 140 20.58 65.64 -20.83
C GLU A 140 21.86 66.43 -21.07
N THR A 141 22.99 65.74 -21.29
CA THR A 141 24.30 66.34 -21.55
C THR A 141 24.64 66.50 -23.05
N GLY A 142 23.72 66.11 -23.94
CA GLY A 142 23.87 66.24 -25.39
C GLY A 142 24.19 67.69 -25.83
N PRO A 143 24.98 67.87 -26.90
CA PRO A 143 25.56 69.17 -27.25
C PRO A 143 24.46 70.19 -27.53
N GLY A 144 24.41 71.24 -26.70
CA GLY A 144 23.52 72.37 -26.88
C GLY A 144 23.66 72.94 -28.29
N VAL A 145 22.57 72.88 -29.06
CA VAL A 145 22.45 73.53 -30.36
C VAL A 145 22.73 75.01 -30.16
N THR A 146 23.92 75.46 -30.55
CA THR A 146 24.24 76.88 -30.66
C THR A 146 23.42 77.44 -31.81
N VAL A 147 22.33 78.12 -31.48
CA VAL A 147 21.56 78.93 -32.43
C VAL A 147 22.44 80.12 -32.82
N GLU A 148 23.02 80.05 -34.00
CA GLU A 148 23.76 81.14 -34.64
C GLU A 148 22.77 82.26 -35.01
N ARG A 149 23.11 83.49 -34.60
CA ARG A 149 22.33 84.70 -34.90
C ARG A 149 22.78 85.24 -36.25
N ASP A 150 21.82 85.41 -37.16
CA ASP A 150 21.89 86.35 -38.29
C ASP A 150 21.01 87.58 -38.01
#